data_AF-A0A957M9T8-F1
#
_entry.id   AF-A0A957M9T8-F1
#
_cell.length_a   1.000
_cell.length_b   1.000
_cell.length_c   1.000
_cell.angle_alpha   90.00
_cell.angle_beta   90.00
_cell.angle_gamma   90.00
#
_symmetry.space_group_name_H-M   'P 1'
#
loop_
_entity.id
_entity.type
_entity.pdbx_description
1 polymer ?
#
loop_
_entity_poly.entity_id
_entity_poly.type
_entity_poly.pdbx_seq_one_letter_code
_entity_poly.pdbx_strand_id
1 'polypeptide(L)' 'IGVLSGRVFIYQTNDPSVVSPLANISVTLDGPGGPRTVASSVSGAYQFSNMAAGVYIVRIPTPTGL' A
#
# COMPACT_ATOMS: atom_id res chain seq x y z
N ILE A 1 19.78 -3.18 2.98
CA ILE A 1 18.47 -2.79 3.55
C ILE A 1 17.64 -2.16 2.45
N GLY A 2 16.50 -2.75 2.12
CA GLY A 2 15.59 -2.26 1.07
C GLY A 2 14.48 -1.36 1.63
N VAL A 3 13.83 -0.65 0.71
CA VAL A 3 12.60 0.11 0.95
C VAL A 3 11.57 -0.30 -0.09
N LEU A 4 10.35 -0.57 0.34
CA LEU A 4 9.19 -0.74 -0.53
C LEU A 4 8.22 0.41 -0.27
N SER A 5 7.87 1.15 -1.31
CA SER A 5 6.91 2.25 -1.23
C SER A 5 5.91 2.15 -2.35
N GLY A 6 4.69 2.63 -2.10
CA GLY A 6 3.65 2.71 -3.11
C GLY A 6 2.58 3.74 -2.75
N ARG A 7 1.52 3.76 -3.54
CA ARG A 7 0.34 4.59 -3.30
C ARG A 7 -0.92 3.76 -3.48
N VAL A 8 -1.93 4.06 -2.67
CA VAL A 8 -3.28 3.49 -2.75
C VAL A 8 -4.22 4.59 -3.23
N PHE A 9 -4.94 4.31 -4.30
CA PHE A 9 -5.89 5.23 -4.92
C PHE A 9 -6.99 4.45 -5.64
N ILE A 10 -8.13 5.09 -5.87
CA ILE A 10 -9.20 4.58 -6.73
C ILE A 10 -9.19 5.30 -8.06
N TYR A 11 -9.52 4.58 -9.13
CA TYR A 11 -9.87 5.19 -10.41
C TYR A 11 -11.32 5.63 -10.33
N GLN A 12 -11.57 6.94 -10.47
CA GLN A 12 -12.94 7.47 -10.43
C GLN A 12 -13.65 7.34 -11.77
N THR A 13 -12.87 7.14 -12.83
CA THR A 13 -13.34 6.94 -14.21
C THR A 13 -12.51 5.82 -14.84
N ASN A 14 -12.79 5.48 -16.10
CA ASN A 14 -11.92 4.61 -16.90
C ASN A 14 -10.61 5.28 -17.36
N ASP A 15 -10.44 6.59 -17.12
CA ASP A 15 -9.17 7.29 -17.34
C ASP A 15 -8.21 7.02 -16.16
N PRO A 16 -7.05 6.41 -16.39
CA PRO A 16 -6.08 6.09 -15.35
C PRO A 16 -5.43 7.33 -14.72
N SER A 17 -5.61 8.51 -15.31
CA SER A 17 -5.10 9.78 -14.78
C SER A 17 -6.03 10.39 -13.73
N VAL A 18 -7.30 9.97 -13.71
CA VAL A 18 -8.33 10.49 -12.79
C VAL A 18 -8.40 9.57 -11.57
N VAL A 19 -7.56 9.88 -10.58
CA VAL A 19 -7.41 9.08 -9.37
C VAL A 19 -7.71 9.88 -8.11
N SER A 20 -8.34 9.24 -7.13
CA SER A 20 -8.50 9.77 -5.77
C SER A 20 -7.64 8.97 -4.80
N PRO A 21 -6.67 9.59 -4.10
CA PRO A 21 -5.89 8.90 -3.08
C PRO A 21 -6.77 8.43 -1.92
N LEU A 22 -6.43 7.27 -1.36
CA LEU A 22 -7.14 6.72 -0.20
C LEU A 22 -6.26 6.75 1.04
N ALA A 23 -6.71 7.46 2.06
CA ALA A 23 -6.06 7.51 3.37
C ALA A 23 -6.54 6.37 4.28
N ASN A 24 -5.72 6.03 5.27
CA ASN A 24 -6.03 5.05 6.33
C ASN A 24 -6.32 3.63 5.83
N ILE A 25 -5.79 3.26 4.67
CA ILE A 25 -5.90 1.89 4.15
C ILE A 25 -4.77 1.05 4.72
N SER A 26 -5.11 -0.03 5.42
CA SER A 26 -4.16 -0.97 6.00
C SER A 26 -3.48 -1.80 4.91
N VAL A 27 -2.27 -1.43 4.54
CA VAL A 27 -1.42 -2.22 3.65
C VAL A 27 -0.63 -3.21 4.49
N THR A 28 -0.76 -4.50 4.19
CA THR A 28 -0.01 -5.57 4.85
C THR A 28 1.06 -6.11 3.93
N LEU A 29 2.27 -6.25 4.46
CA LEU A 29 3.43 -6.81 3.80
C LEU A 29 3.79 -8.12 4.50
N ASP A 30 3.69 -9.23 3.79
CA ASP A 30 4.12 -10.55 4.25
C ASP A 30 5.45 -10.91 3.60
N GLY A 31 6.38 -11.46 4.40
CA GLY A 31 7.68 -11.92 3.90
C GLY A 31 8.72 -12.12 5.00
N PRO A 32 10.01 -12.13 4.65
CA PRO A 32 11.11 -12.27 5.61
C PRO A 32 11.05 -11.19 6.70
N GLY A 33 11.09 -11.62 7.96
CA GLY A 33 10.93 -10.74 9.13
C GLY A 33 9.51 -10.70 9.72
N GLY A 34 8.56 -11.43 9.12
CA GLY A 34 7.18 -11.51 9.58
C GLY A 34 6.26 -10.46 8.94
N PRO A 35 4.95 -10.55 9.19
CA PRO A 35 3.97 -9.61 8.64
C PRO A 35 4.16 -8.21 9.23
N ARG A 36 4.09 -7.19 8.37
CA ARG A 36 4.13 -5.77 8.76
C ARG A 36 2.93 -5.06 8.18
N THR A 37 2.33 -4.13 8.93
CA THR A 37 1.18 -3.36 8.47
C THR A 37 1.47 -1.87 8.60
N VAL A 38 1.13 -1.11 7.56
CA VAL A 38 1.24 0.35 7.50
C VAL A 38 -0.04 0.91 6.91
N ALA A 39 -0.59 1.97 7.52
CA ALA A 39 -1.72 2.69 6.97
C ALA A 39 -1.26 3.69 5.90
N SER A 40 -1.98 3.80 4.79
CA SER A 40 -1.74 4.83 3.79
C SER A 40 -2.01 6.24 4.34
N SER A 41 -1.21 7.21 3.92
CA SER A 41 -1.35 8.61 4.31
C SER A 41 -2.50 9.32 3.57
N VAL A 42 -2.73 10.61 3.89
CA VAL A 42 -3.71 11.46 3.17
C VAL A 42 -3.45 11.54 1.65
N SER A 43 -2.21 11.35 1.21
CA SER A 43 -1.85 11.31 -0.21
C SER A 43 -1.91 9.90 -0.81
N GLY A 44 -2.43 8.92 -0.05
CA GLY A 44 -2.47 7.51 -0.41
C GLY A 44 -1.13 6.79 -0.28
N ALA A 45 -0.06 7.47 0.14
CA ALA A 45 1.28 6.88 0.16
C ALA A 45 1.48 5.94 1.35
N TYR A 46 2.22 4.85 1.13
CA TYR A 46 2.69 3.94 2.18
C TYR A 46 4.16 3.56 1.96
N GLN A 47 4.85 3.19 3.04
CA GLN A 47 6.26 2.80 2.98
C GLN A 47 6.60 1.74 4.03
N PHE A 48 7.35 0.73 3.60
CA PHE A 48 8.05 -0.22 4.45
C PHE A 48 9.55 -0.01 4.29
N SER A 49 10.23 0.39 5.36
CA SER A 49 11.68 0.54 5.40
C SER A 49 12.34 -0.65 6.11
N ASN A 50 13.66 -0.78 5.98
CA ASN A 50 14.43 -1.82 6.66
C ASN A 50 14.01 -3.25 6.27
N MET A 51 13.77 -3.48 4.97
CA MET A 51 13.42 -4.80 4.47
C MET A 51 14.68 -5.62 4.19
N ALA A 52 14.68 -6.88 4.63
CA ALA A 52 15.67 -7.86 4.26
C ALA A 52 15.52 -8.23 2.77
N ALA A 53 16.54 -8.87 2.19
CA ALA A 53 16.41 -9.41 0.84
C ALA A 53 15.46 -10.62 0.85
N GLY A 54 14.56 -10.68 -0.12
CA GLY A 54 13.67 -11.83 -0.30
C GLY A 54 12.40 -11.47 -1.06
N VAL A 55 11.48 -12.43 -1.12
CA VAL A 55 10.18 -12.28 -1.77
C VAL A 55 9.16 -11.78 -0.76
N TYR A 56 8.38 -10.79 -1.17
CA TYR A 56 7.33 -10.20 -0.35
C TYR A 56 6.00 -10.24 -1.09
N ILE A 57 4.92 -10.39 -0.33
CA ILE A 57 3.54 -10.30 -0.82
C ILE A 57 2.92 -9.07 -0.17
N VAL A 58 2.40 -8.16 -1.00
CA VAL A 58 1.67 -6.97 -0.54
C VAL A 58 0.17 -7.25 -0.67
N ARG A 59 -0.56 -7.06 0.43
CA ARG A 59 -2.01 -7.22 0.50
C ARG A 59 -2.64 -5.88 0.86
N ILE A 60 -3.56 -5.43 0.02
CA ILE A 60 -4.31 -4.19 0.22
C ILE A 60 -5.79 -4.60 0.20
N PRO A 61 -6.51 -4.52 1.32
CA PRO A 61 -7.93 -4.84 1.34
C PRO A 61 -8.71 -3.77 0.57
N THR A 62 -9.75 -4.19 -0.14
CA THR A 62 -10.73 -3.25 -0.69
C THR A 62 -11.46 -2.57 0.48
N PRO A 63 -11.41 -1.23 0.60
CA PRO A 63 -12.16 -0.52 1.62
C PRO A 63 -13.66 -0.80 1.50
N THR A 64 -14.32 -1.03 2.63
CA THR A 64 -15.78 -1.19 2.67
C THR A 64 -16.45 0.14 2.34
N GLY A 65 -17.38 0.14 1.38
CA GLY A 65 -18.16 1.34 1.02
C GLY A 65 -17.62 2.15 -0.16
N LEU A 66 -16.71 1.57 -0.95
CA LEU A 66 -16.42 2.00 -2.32
C LEU A 66 -17.41 1.41 -3.31
#